data_AF-A0ABD3EHS5-F1
#
_entry.id   AF-A0ABD3EHS5-F1
#
_cell.length_a   1.000
_cell.length_b   1.000
_cell.length_c   1.000
_cell.angle_alpha   90.00
_cell.angle_beta   90.00
_cell.angle_gamma   90.00
#
_symmetry.space_group_name_H-M   'P 1'
#
loop_
_entity.id
_entity.type
_entity.pdbx_description
1 polymer ?
#
loop_
_entity_poly.entity_id
_entity_poly.type
_entity_poly.pdbx_seq_one_letter_code
_entity_poly.pdbx_strand_id
1 'polypeptide(L)'
;MTFVSNGANAIGLREKQWVACEIGLPYFPVDFPDCNAYSNAMAMEAVETNQKANLRPLSIRPLEIPIPPPWDCVHLTLEKRSSKPEYPISQAAELDSKNDLNHPGFEGVIIARTSGILSDCMNNIGIDHLLLFPMKPDQNSNLNKFMRDDEFIKRDAVVSEVKCGKSLYYLRVLLRAYKEGVFEQGAVVCAPLPTDIMLWKSSLDSDEQGLQIPQSSLNSYFTQLPSGKWQLQIPEDQSFHRWPIGFVTTGFVRGSKKATAGALCEANILSMLRDEQWKAVPVRQRKKEIYVLVRNMRSTAYRLALATIVLEQQEKDVEFM
;
A
#
# COMPACT_ATOMS: atom_id res chain seq x y z
N MET A 1 37.85 -14.73 12.08
CA MET A 1 37.62 -13.95 13.32
C MET A 1 38.16 -12.52 13.26
N THR A 2 39.04 -12.17 12.30
CA THR A 2 39.74 -10.87 12.19
C THR A 2 38.82 -9.64 12.23
N PHE A 3 37.64 -9.69 11.60
CA PHE A 3 36.71 -8.55 11.62
C PHE A 3 36.13 -8.29 13.01
N VAL A 4 35.66 -9.33 13.71
CA VAL A 4 35.06 -9.21 15.04
C VAL A 4 36.12 -8.85 16.08
N SER A 5 37.33 -9.43 15.99
CA SER A 5 38.45 -9.06 16.87
C SER A 5 38.94 -7.62 16.65
N ASN A 6 38.64 -7.03 15.50
CA ASN A 6 38.95 -5.64 15.17
C ASN A 6 37.74 -4.70 15.39
N GLY A 7 36.71 -5.14 16.13
CA GLY A 7 35.58 -4.32 16.56
C GLY A 7 34.40 -4.25 15.60
N ALA A 8 34.35 -5.08 14.55
CA ALA A 8 33.16 -5.18 13.70
C ALA A 8 32.02 -5.93 14.43
N ASN A 9 30.81 -5.40 14.32
CA ASN A 9 29.61 -6.02 14.88
C ASN A 9 28.93 -6.90 13.84
N ALA A 10 28.67 -8.17 14.20
CA ALA A 10 27.80 -9.02 13.40
C ALA A 10 26.34 -8.60 13.59
N ILE A 11 25.58 -8.58 12.51
CA ILE A 11 24.15 -8.25 12.52
C ILE A 11 23.31 -9.50 12.24
N GLY A 12 22.15 -9.59 12.88
CA GLY A 12 21.19 -10.67 12.68
C GLY A 12 20.22 -10.38 11.54
N LEU A 13 19.24 -11.27 11.38
CA LEU A 13 18.18 -11.13 10.36
C LEU A 13 17.30 -9.90 10.59
N ARG A 14 17.05 -9.54 11.85
CA ARG A 14 16.26 -8.35 12.21
C ARG A 14 16.96 -7.07 11.80
N GLU A 15 18.24 -6.95 12.13
CA GLU A 15 19.05 -5.79 11.75
C GLU A 15 19.24 -5.72 10.24
N LYS A 16 19.41 -6.87 9.55
CA LYS A 16 19.43 -6.92 8.08
C LYS A 16 18.12 -6.38 7.49
N GLN A 17 16.97 -6.76 8.05
CA GLN A 17 15.68 -6.21 7.64
C GLN A 17 15.65 -4.70 7.87
N TRP A 18 16.04 -4.22 9.06
CA TRP A 18 16.06 -2.77 9.35
C TRP A 18 16.90 -1.97 8.37
N VAL A 19 18.10 -2.47 8.02
CA VAL A 19 18.95 -1.83 7.01
C VAL A 19 18.22 -1.76 5.68
N ALA A 20 17.60 -2.85 5.22
CA ALA A 20 16.82 -2.87 3.98
C ALA A 20 15.66 -1.86 4.00
N CYS A 21 14.91 -1.79 5.11
CA CYS A 21 13.82 -0.83 5.28
C CYS A 21 14.31 0.62 5.19
N GLU A 22 15.41 0.94 5.88
CA GLU A 22 15.94 2.30 5.96
C GLU A 22 16.42 2.82 4.61
N ILE A 23 16.97 1.96 3.76
CA ILE A 23 17.36 2.29 2.40
C ILE A 23 16.23 2.10 1.38
N GLY A 24 15.05 1.67 1.82
CA GLY A 24 13.87 1.50 0.98
C GLY A 24 13.96 0.29 0.03
N LEU A 25 14.77 -0.73 0.32
CA LEU A 25 14.80 -1.99 -0.42
C LEU A 25 13.73 -2.98 0.10
N PRO A 26 13.13 -3.80 -0.78
CA PRO A 26 12.20 -4.83 -0.34
C PRO A 26 12.96 -5.94 0.41
N TYR A 27 12.35 -6.49 1.46
CA TYR A 27 12.90 -7.58 2.26
C TYR A 27 12.12 -8.88 2.07
N PHE A 28 12.80 -9.89 1.54
CA PHE A 28 12.21 -11.22 1.38
C PHE A 28 12.17 -11.98 2.72
N PRO A 29 11.06 -12.68 3.06
CA PRO A 29 9.85 -12.85 2.26
C PRO A 29 8.73 -11.83 2.54
N VAL A 30 8.88 -10.98 3.56
CA VAL A 30 7.80 -10.15 4.13
C VAL A 30 7.20 -9.14 3.14
N ASP A 31 7.98 -8.63 2.19
CA ASP A 31 7.50 -7.69 1.16
C ASP A 31 6.96 -8.37 -0.11
N PHE A 32 6.79 -9.70 -0.12
CA PHE A 32 6.44 -10.49 -1.32
C PHE A 32 5.16 -11.31 -1.11
N PRO A 33 3.97 -10.66 -1.03
CA PRO A 33 2.73 -11.34 -0.65
C PRO A 33 2.18 -12.33 -1.68
N ASP A 34 2.76 -12.36 -2.88
CA ASP A 34 2.46 -13.27 -3.97
C ASP A 34 3.27 -14.58 -3.93
N CYS A 35 4.05 -14.84 -2.86
CA CYS A 35 4.83 -16.08 -2.74
C CYS A 35 4.47 -16.91 -1.50
N ASN A 36 4.67 -18.22 -1.60
CA ASN A 36 4.40 -19.15 -0.48
C ASN A 36 5.27 -18.87 0.76
N ALA A 37 6.48 -18.35 0.56
CA ALA A 37 7.37 -18.02 1.67
C ALA A 37 6.80 -16.89 2.54
N TYR A 38 6.13 -15.91 1.91
CA TYR A 38 5.42 -14.86 2.64
C TYR A 38 4.29 -15.44 3.47
N SER A 39 3.45 -16.29 2.88
CA SER A 39 2.29 -16.84 3.57
C SER A 39 2.68 -17.72 4.75
N ASN A 40 3.75 -18.50 4.61
CA ASN A 40 4.33 -19.24 5.72
C ASN A 40 4.86 -18.31 6.81
N ALA A 41 5.56 -17.23 6.44
CA ALA A 41 6.06 -16.25 7.39
C ALA A 41 4.92 -15.54 8.15
N MET A 42 3.87 -15.12 7.44
CA MET A 42 2.70 -14.47 8.04
C MET A 42 1.89 -15.43 8.92
N ALA A 43 1.76 -16.70 8.54
CA ALA A 43 1.12 -17.72 9.38
C ALA A 43 1.89 -17.93 10.69
N MET A 44 3.23 -18.00 10.63
CA MET A 44 4.08 -18.05 11.82
C MET A 44 3.93 -16.79 12.68
N GLU A 45 3.92 -15.61 12.06
CA GLU A 45 3.74 -14.32 12.76
C GLU A 45 2.36 -14.24 13.44
N ALA A 46 1.30 -14.73 12.80
CA ALA A 46 -0.04 -14.78 13.36
C ALA A 46 -0.10 -15.68 14.60
N VAL A 47 0.51 -16.88 14.53
CA VAL A 47 0.60 -17.81 15.68
C VAL A 47 1.38 -17.18 16.83
N GLU A 48 2.56 -16.62 16.56
CA GLU A 48 3.38 -15.97 17.59
C GLU A 48 2.65 -14.79 18.24
N THR A 49 1.97 -13.97 17.42
CA THR A 49 1.17 -12.83 17.90
C THR A 49 0.02 -13.28 18.79
N ASN A 50 -0.72 -14.32 18.37
CA ASN A 50 -1.83 -14.86 19.15
C ASN A 50 -1.35 -15.49 20.46
N GLN A 51 -0.25 -16.26 20.44
CA GLN A 51 0.36 -16.80 21.67
C GLN A 51 0.73 -15.68 22.65
N LYS A 52 1.41 -14.63 22.19
CA LYS A 52 1.76 -13.46 23.02
C LYS A 52 0.53 -12.73 23.55
N ALA A 53 -0.55 -12.64 22.78
CA ALA A 53 -1.80 -12.02 23.20
C ALA A 53 -2.51 -12.85 24.29
N ASN A 54 -2.49 -14.18 24.17
CA ASN A 54 -3.13 -15.09 25.12
C ASN A 54 -2.45 -15.14 26.49
N LEU A 55 -1.15 -14.84 26.55
CA LEU A 55 -0.41 -14.68 27.82
C LEU A 55 -0.83 -13.43 28.61
N ARG A 56 -1.59 -12.51 27.99
CA ARG A 56 -2.06 -11.28 28.63
C ARG A 56 -3.49 -11.44 29.15
N PRO A 57 -3.82 -10.84 30.31
CA PRO A 57 -5.19 -10.77 30.78
C PRO A 57 -6.05 -9.93 29.82
N LEU A 58 -7.36 -10.19 29.81
CA LEU A 58 -8.30 -9.59 28.85
C LEU A 58 -8.25 -8.05 28.84
N SER A 59 -8.04 -7.42 30.00
CA SER A 59 -8.01 -5.95 30.13
C SER A 59 -6.83 -5.27 29.42
N ILE A 60 -5.75 -5.98 29.13
CA ILE A 60 -4.56 -5.44 28.44
C ILE A 60 -4.22 -6.20 27.16
N ARG A 61 -5.08 -7.15 26.78
CA ARG A 61 -4.90 -7.95 25.56
C ARG A 61 -5.05 -7.00 24.35
N PRO A 62 -4.08 -6.99 23.43
CA PRO A 62 -4.20 -6.17 22.24
C PRO A 62 -5.39 -6.62 21.40
N LEU A 63 -5.99 -5.68 20.69
CA LEU A 63 -7.00 -5.96 19.69
C LEU A 63 -6.47 -6.96 18.64
N GLU A 64 -7.30 -7.95 18.31
CA GLU A 64 -7.03 -8.88 17.24
C GLU A 64 -7.11 -8.18 15.88
N ILE A 65 -6.17 -8.49 15.00
CA ILE A 65 -6.07 -7.89 13.67
C ILE A 65 -5.77 -8.99 12.65
N PRO A 66 -6.15 -8.81 11.37
CA PRO A 66 -5.79 -9.74 10.31
C PRO A 66 -4.26 -9.81 10.11
N ILE A 67 -3.73 -11.03 10.15
CA ILE A 67 -2.35 -11.37 9.74
C ILE A 67 -2.46 -12.65 8.90
N PRO A 68 -2.15 -12.62 7.58
CA PRO A 68 -1.76 -11.45 6.78
C PRO A 68 -2.89 -10.42 6.62
N PRO A 69 -2.59 -9.22 6.10
CA PRO A 69 -3.62 -8.24 5.73
C PRO A 69 -4.62 -8.81 4.70
N PRO A 70 -5.90 -8.37 4.72
CA PRO A 70 -6.93 -8.86 3.81
C PRO A 70 -6.89 -8.10 2.48
N TRP A 71 -5.97 -8.50 1.60
CA TRP A 71 -5.68 -7.83 0.33
C TRP A 71 -6.88 -7.72 -0.63
N ASP A 72 -7.79 -8.69 -0.60
CA ASP A 72 -8.97 -8.73 -1.46
C ASP A 72 -9.94 -7.56 -1.21
N CYS A 73 -9.89 -6.91 -0.04
CA CYS A 73 -10.84 -5.82 0.28
C CYS A 73 -10.67 -4.58 -0.61
N VAL A 74 -9.53 -4.45 -1.29
CA VAL A 74 -9.25 -3.32 -2.19
C VAL A 74 -10.13 -3.37 -3.44
N HIS A 75 -10.65 -4.54 -3.84
CA HIS A 75 -11.64 -4.64 -4.91
C HIS A 75 -12.88 -3.76 -4.65
N LEU A 76 -13.33 -3.70 -3.39
CA LEU A 76 -14.50 -2.90 -3.01
C LEU A 76 -14.27 -1.41 -3.28
N THR A 77 -13.04 -0.92 -3.08
CA THR A 77 -12.66 0.46 -3.38
C THR A 77 -12.71 0.74 -4.87
N LEU A 78 -12.22 -0.20 -5.67
CA LEU A 78 -12.21 -0.08 -7.12
C LEU A 78 -13.63 -0.10 -7.69
N GLU A 79 -14.49 -1.00 -7.21
CA GLU A 79 -15.92 -1.04 -7.54
C GLU A 79 -16.62 0.26 -7.17
N LYS A 80 -16.43 0.75 -5.93
CA LYS A 80 -17.03 1.99 -5.45
C LYS A 80 -16.63 3.20 -6.30
N ARG A 81 -15.38 3.24 -6.77
CA ARG A 81 -14.85 4.31 -7.62
C ARG A 81 -15.23 4.14 -9.10
N SER A 82 -15.61 2.93 -9.54
CA SER A 82 -16.03 2.64 -10.92
C SER A 82 -17.56 2.75 -11.13
N SER A 83 -18.36 2.62 -10.07
CA SER A 83 -19.82 2.51 -10.19
C SER A 83 -20.55 3.85 -10.36
N LYS A 84 -21.29 3.98 -11.48
CA LYS A 84 -22.65 4.59 -11.51
C LYS A 84 -23.63 3.68 -10.72
N PRO A 85 -24.81 4.16 -10.26
CA PRO A 85 -25.59 3.46 -9.24
C PRO A 85 -26.12 2.08 -9.68
N GLU A 86 -25.97 1.13 -8.74
CA GLU A 86 -26.68 -0.14 -8.48
C GLU A 86 -26.55 -1.33 -9.44
N TYR A 87 -26.08 -2.47 -8.88
CA TYR A 87 -26.88 -3.66 -8.53
C TYR A 87 -26.18 -4.43 -7.39
N PRO A 88 -26.91 -5.14 -6.50
CA PRO A 88 -26.31 -5.95 -5.46
C PRO A 88 -25.74 -7.24 -6.06
N ILE A 89 -24.43 -7.46 -5.93
CA ILE A 89 -23.80 -8.71 -6.37
C ILE A 89 -24.16 -9.82 -5.38
N SER A 90 -24.99 -10.73 -5.86
CA SER A 90 -25.16 -12.08 -5.34
C SER A 90 -23.84 -12.84 -5.36
N GLN A 91 -23.56 -13.46 -4.21
CA GLN A 91 -22.73 -14.65 -3.95
C GLN A 91 -21.76 -15.10 -5.05
N ALA A 92 -20.49 -15.17 -4.66
CA ALA A 92 -19.37 -15.76 -5.38
C ALA A 92 -19.77 -17.00 -6.20
N ALA A 93 -19.69 -16.88 -7.52
CA ALA A 93 -19.65 -18.04 -8.40
C ALA A 93 -18.27 -18.70 -8.24
N GLU A 94 -18.27 -19.92 -7.72
CA GLU A 94 -17.15 -20.85 -7.81
C GLU A 94 -16.75 -21.00 -9.28
N LEU A 95 -15.54 -20.57 -9.62
CA LEU A 95 -14.90 -20.93 -10.88
C LEU A 95 -13.86 -22.00 -10.57
N ASP A 96 -14.28 -23.24 -10.81
CA ASP A 96 -13.43 -24.42 -10.91
C ASP A 96 -12.41 -24.20 -12.03
N SER A 97 -11.22 -23.73 -11.68
CA SER A 97 -10.06 -23.76 -12.57
C SER A 97 -8.92 -24.48 -11.85
N LYS A 98 -8.75 -25.75 -12.21
CA LYS A 98 -7.63 -26.61 -11.80
C LYS A 98 -6.33 -26.04 -12.36
N ASN A 99 -5.67 -25.19 -11.57
CA ASN A 99 -4.25 -24.92 -11.66
C ASN A 99 -3.71 -24.87 -10.22
N ASP A 100 -3.00 -25.93 -9.82
CA ASP A 100 -2.45 -26.18 -8.46
C ASP A 100 -1.27 -25.24 -8.09
N LEU A 101 -1.31 -23.97 -8.51
CA LEU A 101 -0.32 -22.95 -8.17
C LEU A 101 -0.95 -21.67 -7.59
N ASN A 102 -2.29 -21.59 -7.50
CA ASN A 102 -2.99 -20.39 -7.04
C ASN A 102 -3.18 -20.38 -5.52
N HIS A 103 -2.74 -19.28 -4.91
CA HIS A 103 -2.78 -19.04 -3.47
C HIS A 103 -4.20 -18.64 -3.03
N PRO A 104 -4.78 -19.24 -1.97
CA PRO A 104 -6.07 -18.80 -1.46
C PRO A 104 -5.95 -17.36 -0.91
N GLY A 105 -6.57 -16.39 -1.58
CA GLY A 105 -6.61 -14.97 -1.20
C GLY A 105 -5.64 -14.02 -1.92
N PHE A 106 -4.97 -14.48 -2.98
CA PHE A 106 -4.17 -13.64 -3.88
C PHE A 106 -4.37 -14.03 -5.35
N GLU A 107 -5.54 -14.58 -5.66
CA GLU A 107 -5.89 -15.05 -7.00
C GLU A 107 -6.31 -13.86 -7.88
N GLY A 108 -5.72 -13.74 -9.07
CA GLY A 108 -5.98 -12.61 -9.96
C GLY A 108 -5.31 -11.28 -9.55
N VAL A 109 -4.33 -11.33 -8.64
CA VAL A 109 -3.54 -10.17 -8.22
C VAL A 109 -2.16 -10.21 -8.86
N ILE A 110 -1.73 -9.09 -9.46
CA ILE A 110 -0.41 -8.95 -10.08
C ILE A 110 0.37 -7.86 -9.35
N ILE A 111 1.61 -8.16 -8.96
CA ILE A 111 2.52 -7.17 -8.37
C ILE A 111 3.50 -6.72 -9.45
N ALA A 112 3.31 -5.49 -9.93
CA ALA A 112 4.16 -4.89 -10.96
C ALA A 112 5.45 -4.35 -10.35
N ARG A 113 6.43 -5.23 -10.16
CA ARG A 113 7.72 -4.87 -9.56
C ARG A 113 8.62 -4.12 -10.52
N THR A 114 8.67 -4.53 -11.79
CA THR A 114 9.55 -3.93 -12.79
C THR A 114 8.77 -3.04 -13.75
N SER A 115 9.49 -2.16 -14.45
CA SER A 115 8.91 -1.33 -15.51
C SER A 115 8.32 -2.13 -16.66
N GLY A 116 8.92 -3.26 -17.02
CA GLY A 116 8.43 -4.17 -18.05
C GLY A 116 7.06 -4.72 -17.67
N ILE A 117 6.97 -5.34 -16.48
CA ILE A 117 5.70 -5.90 -15.99
C ILE A 117 4.63 -4.81 -15.89
N LEU A 118 4.97 -3.64 -15.35
CA LEU A 118 4.01 -2.54 -15.28
C LEU A 118 3.53 -2.08 -16.66
N SER A 119 4.45 -1.96 -17.62
CA SER A 119 4.10 -1.58 -19.00
C SER A 119 3.19 -2.61 -19.64
N ASP A 120 3.49 -3.90 -19.46
CA ASP A 120 2.66 -4.99 -19.98
C ASP A 120 1.27 -4.98 -19.34
N CYS A 121 1.19 -4.75 -18.03
CA CYS A 121 -0.09 -4.58 -17.32
C CYS A 121 -0.88 -3.38 -17.86
N MET A 122 -0.24 -2.23 -18.07
CA MET A 122 -0.87 -1.02 -18.61
C MET A 122 -1.41 -1.25 -20.04
N ASN A 123 -0.60 -1.84 -20.91
CA ASN A 123 -0.97 -2.14 -22.30
C ASN A 123 -2.16 -3.11 -22.36
N ASN A 124 -2.16 -4.16 -21.53
CA ASN A 124 -3.18 -5.21 -21.54
C ASN A 124 -4.59 -4.70 -21.17
N ILE A 125 -4.66 -3.63 -20.38
CA ILE A 125 -5.95 -3.07 -19.90
C ILE A 125 -6.28 -1.76 -20.65
N GLY A 126 -5.44 -1.34 -21.61
CA GLY A 126 -5.62 -0.10 -22.36
C GLY A 126 -5.44 1.16 -21.51
N ILE A 127 -4.58 1.10 -20.49
CA ILE A 127 -4.36 2.18 -19.51
C ILE A 127 -3.01 2.87 -19.68
N ASP A 128 -2.68 3.10 -20.94
CA ASP A 128 -1.55 3.88 -21.44
C ASP A 128 -1.52 5.34 -20.91
N HIS A 129 -2.61 5.78 -20.27
CA HIS A 129 -2.79 7.14 -19.77
C HIS A 129 -2.66 7.28 -18.25
N LEU A 130 -2.32 6.22 -17.50
CA LEU A 130 -2.17 6.30 -16.05
C LEU A 130 -1.06 7.30 -15.71
N LEU A 131 -1.38 8.29 -14.89
CA LEU A 131 -0.42 9.24 -14.35
C LEU A 131 0.56 8.58 -13.38
N LEU A 132 0.69 7.25 -13.30
CA LEU A 132 1.63 6.56 -12.40
C LEU A 132 3.08 6.78 -12.81
N PHE A 133 3.31 6.77 -14.12
CA PHE A 133 4.60 6.98 -14.75
C PHE A 133 4.39 7.68 -16.09
N PRO A 134 5.36 8.45 -16.58
CA PRO A 134 5.28 9.00 -17.92
C PRO A 134 5.20 7.86 -18.95
N MET A 135 4.12 7.79 -19.74
CA MET A 135 4.07 6.93 -20.93
C MET A 135 5.17 7.34 -21.94
N LYS A 136 5.73 6.34 -22.65
CA LYS A 136 7.01 6.35 -23.42
C LYS A 136 7.09 7.38 -24.56
N PRO A 137 8.32 7.73 -24.99
CA PRO A 137 8.82 7.11 -26.23
C PRO A 137 10.24 6.52 -26.11
N ASP A 138 10.47 5.48 -26.92
CA ASP A 138 11.69 4.68 -27.15
C ASP A 138 12.17 3.69 -26.08
N GLN A 139 12.51 2.49 -26.58
CA GLN A 139 13.05 1.32 -25.87
C GLN A 139 14.38 1.57 -25.13
N ASN A 140 14.98 2.75 -25.27
CA ASN A 140 16.30 3.09 -24.72
C ASN A 140 16.26 4.21 -23.65
N SER A 141 15.08 4.59 -23.17
CA SER A 141 14.91 5.79 -22.35
C SER A 141 14.71 5.41 -20.86
N ASN A 142 15.76 5.63 -20.05
CA ASN A 142 15.80 5.23 -18.64
C ASN A 142 14.74 5.96 -17.80
N LEU A 143 13.73 5.23 -17.30
CA LEU A 143 12.60 5.76 -16.51
C LEU A 143 13.03 6.67 -15.34
N ASN A 144 14.19 6.42 -14.73
CA ASN A 144 14.69 7.27 -13.64
C ASN A 144 15.08 8.68 -14.08
N LYS A 145 15.58 8.84 -15.32
CA LYS A 145 15.87 10.17 -15.87
C LYS A 145 14.57 10.94 -16.07
N PHE A 146 13.50 10.26 -16.47
CA PHE A 146 12.18 10.86 -16.69
C PHE A 146 11.40 11.14 -15.39
N MET A 147 11.56 10.33 -14.34
CA MET A 147 10.98 10.66 -13.02
C MET A 147 11.56 11.96 -12.44
N ARG A 148 12.79 12.32 -12.84
CA ARG A 148 13.43 13.59 -12.47
C ARG A 148 13.02 14.76 -13.37
N ASP A 149 12.34 14.49 -14.49
CA ASP A 149 11.88 15.52 -15.42
C ASP A 149 10.68 16.29 -14.84
N ASP A 150 10.71 17.61 -14.98
CA ASP A 150 9.64 18.51 -14.55
C ASP A 150 8.53 18.60 -15.62
N GLU A 151 8.80 18.16 -16.85
CA GLU A 151 7.78 18.04 -17.91
C GLU A 151 6.67 17.05 -17.54
N PHE A 152 6.96 16.04 -16.71
CA PHE A 152 5.94 15.11 -16.22
C PHE A 152 4.83 15.80 -15.42
N ILE A 153 5.19 16.80 -14.61
CA ILE A 153 4.26 17.53 -13.74
C ILE A 153 3.31 18.42 -14.57
N LYS A 154 3.77 18.86 -15.74
CA LYS A 154 3.01 19.71 -16.66
C LYS A 154 1.98 18.94 -17.48
N ARG A 155 2.03 17.61 -17.50
CA ARG A 155 1.07 16.80 -18.26
C ARG A 155 -0.32 16.94 -17.65
N ASP A 156 -1.30 17.17 -18.50
CA ASP A 156 -2.71 17.02 -18.15
C ASP A 156 -3.15 15.61 -18.55
N ALA A 157 -3.84 14.92 -17.65
CA ALA A 157 -4.37 13.60 -17.96
C ALA A 157 -5.57 13.72 -18.90
N VAL A 158 -5.50 13.06 -20.05
CA VAL A 158 -6.69 12.67 -20.80
C VAL A 158 -7.19 11.39 -20.14
N VAL A 159 -8.21 11.50 -19.29
CA VAL A 159 -8.84 10.34 -18.66
C VAL A 159 -9.75 9.69 -19.70
N SER A 160 -9.28 8.63 -20.36
CA SER A 160 -10.17 7.67 -20.99
C SER A 160 -10.83 6.82 -19.90
N GLU A 161 -12.10 6.45 -20.11
CA GLU A 161 -12.83 5.54 -19.23
C GLU A 161 -12.04 4.23 -19.11
N VAL A 162 -11.37 4.06 -17.97
CA VAL A 162 -10.59 2.84 -17.68
C VAL A 162 -11.59 1.70 -17.55
N LYS A 163 -11.53 0.72 -18.45
CA LYS A 163 -12.24 -0.53 -18.25
C LYS A 163 -11.59 -1.24 -17.07
N CYS A 164 -12.22 -1.12 -15.92
CA CYS A 164 -11.83 -1.83 -14.71
C CYS A 164 -11.84 -3.34 -15.00
N GLY A 165 -10.64 -3.93 -15.09
CA GLY A 165 -10.47 -5.37 -15.20
C GLY A 165 -10.79 -6.05 -13.87
N LYS A 166 -11.10 -7.35 -13.90
CA LYS A 166 -11.31 -8.15 -12.68
C LYS A 166 -10.04 -8.34 -11.82
N SER A 167 -8.87 -7.93 -12.31
CA SER A 167 -7.57 -8.15 -11.67
C SER A 167 -7.08 -6.91 -10.93
N LEU A 168 -6.47 -7.09 -9.76
CA LEU A 168 -5.79 -6.01 -9.04
C LEU A 168 -4.32 -5.93 -9.44
N TYR A 169 -3.84 -4.71 -9.63
CA TYR A 169 -2.43 -4.46 -9.95
C TYR A 169 -1.81 -3.67 -8.82
N TYR A 170 -0.90 -4.29 -8.06
CA TYR A 170 -0.22 -3.63 -6.96
C TYR A 170 1.14 -3.11 -7.38
N LEU A 171 1.47 -1.94 -6.85
CA LEU A 171 2.76 -1.30 -6.97
C LEU A 171 3.37 -1.12 -5.59
N ARG A 172 4.70 -1.30 -5.53
CA ARG A 172 5.46 -0.96 -4.35
C ARG A 172 5.56 0.55 -4.22
N VAL A 173 5.25 1.05 -3.03
CA VAL A 173 5.39 2.45 -2.67
C VAL A 173 6.17 2.59 -1.38
N LEU A 174 6.96 3.66 -1.30
CA LEU A 174 7.58 4.12 -0.06
C LEU A 174 6.72 5.23 0.53
N LEU A 175 6.31 5.03 1.78
CA LEU A 175 5.48 5.96 2.53
C LEU A 175 6.34 6.74 3.51
N ARG A 176 6.22 8.07 3.45
CA ARG A 176 6.75 8.99 4.44
C ARG A 176 5.60 9.71 5.12
N ALA A 177 5.62 9.82 6.45
CA ALA A 177 4.66 10.65 7.16
C ALA A 177 4.81 12.11 6.70
N TYR A 178 3.69 12.78 6.43
CA TYR A 178 3.71 14.19 6.00
C TYR A 178 4.11 15.12 7.15
N LYS A 179 3.70 14.79 8.37
CA LYS A 179 4.10 15.41 9.64
C LYS A 179 4.53 14.29 10.60
N GLU A 180 3.79 14.12 11.69
CA GLU A 180 4.02 13.10 12.70
C GLU A 180 3.24 11.81 12.42
N GLY A 181 3.83 10.69 12.79
CA GLY A 181 3.21 9.37 12.71
C GLY A 181 4.25 8.27 12.59
N VAL A 182 3.89 7.07 13.03
CA VAL A 182 4.67 5.85 12.83
C VAL A 182 3.77 4.84 12.15
N PHE A 183 4.21 4.30 11.01
CA PHE A 183 3.44 3.31 10.27
C PHE A 183 3.90 1.91 10.67
N GLU A 184 2.95 1.09 11.12
CA GLU A 184 3.18 -0.29 11.52
C GLU A 184 3.03 -1.24 10.34
N GLN A 185 3.69 -2.40 10.42
CA GLN A 185 3.44 -3.51 9.50
C GLN A 185 1.96 -3.92 9.59
N GLY A 186 1.34 -4.18 8.43
CA GLY A 186 -0.08 -4.48 8.31
C GLY A 186 -1.01 -3.27 8.40
N ALA A 187 -0.49 -2.04 8.57
CA ALA A 187 -1.31 -0.83 8.52
C ALA A 187 -2.03 -0.69 7.17
N VAL A 188 -3.25 -0.18 7.21
CA VAL A 188 -4.06 0.09 6.03
C VAL A 188 -3.64 1.40 5.40
N VAL A 189 -3.44 1.40 4.08
CA VAL A 189 -3.32 2.59 3.25
C VAL A 189 -4.69 2.87 2.64
N CYS A 190 -5.16 4.11 2.76
CA CYS A 190 -6.48 4.54 2.32
C CYS A 190 -6.40 5.69 1.31
N ALA A 191 -7.43 5.76 0.47
CA ALA A 191 -7.66 6.88 -0.43
C ALA A 191 -8.17 8.12 0.34
N PRO A 192 -7.46 9.26 0.31
CA PRO A 192 -7.95 10.51 0.90
C PRO A 192 -9.04 11.14 0.03
N LEU A 193 -9.89 11.94 0.65
CA LEU A 193 -10.66 12.98 -0.01
C LEU A 193 -9.80 14.25 -0.17
N PRO A 194 -10.09 15.11 -1.17
CA PRO A 194 -9.42 16.41 -1.28
C PRO A 194 -9.50 17.26 -0.01
N THR A 195 -10.64 17.20 0.69
CA THR A 195 -10.86 17.90 1.97
C THR A 195 -9.95 17.39 3.09
N ASP A 196 -9.63 16.09 3.12
CA ASP A 196 -8.69 15.53 4.11
C ASP A 196 -7.30 16.14 3.91
N ILE A 197 -6.84 16.23 2.66
CA ILE A 197 -5.53 16.80 2.33
C ILE A 197 -5.49 18.28 2.73
N MET A 198 -6.56 19.02 2.43
CA MET A 198 -6.66 20.43 2.80
C MET A 198 -6.60 20.62 4.32
N LEU A 199 -7.36 19.82 5.09
CA LEU A 199 -7.37 19.86 6.55
C LEU A 199 -5.96 19.70 7.14
N TRP A 200 -5.20 18.71 6.65
CA TRP A 200 -3.84 18.44 7.10
C TRP A 200 -2.82 19.51 6.68
N LYS A 201 -3.07 20.18 5.54
CA LYS A 201 -2.25 21.29 5.07
C LYS A 201 -2.58 22.61 5.78
N SER A 202 -3.83 22.84 6.19
CA SER A 202 -4.27 24.07 6.86
C SER A 202 -4.04 24.06 8.37
N SER A 203 -4.03 22.89 9.01
CA SER A 203 -3.75 22.69 10.45
C SER A 203 -2.26 22.90 10.78
N LEU A 204 -1.63 23.96 10.25
CA LEU A 204 -0.23 24.31 10.50
C LEU A 204 0.01 24.72 11.97
N ASP A 205 -1.02 25.21 12.69
CA ASP A 205 -0.88 25.83 14.01
C ASP A 205 -1.87 25.36 15.10
N SER A 206 -2.66 24.29 14.87
CA SER A 206 -3.61 23.79 15.89
C SER A 206 -3.46 22.30 16.17
N ASP A 207 -3.50 21.92 17.45
CA ASP A 207 -3.57 20.55 17.98
C ASP A 207 -4.91 19.83 17.64
N GLU A 208 -5.65 20.32 16.64
CA GLU A 208 -7.00 19.85 16.34
C GLU A 208 -7.00 18.50 15.65
N GLN A 209 -7.84 17.61 16.18
CA GLN A 209 -7.97 16.21 15.81
C GLN A 209 -7.92 15.97 14.29
N GLY A 210 -6.84 15.35 13.82
CA GLY A 210 -6.80 14.74 12.49
C GLY A 210 -7.95 13.74 12.30
N LEU A 211 -8.26 13.38 11.05
CA LEU A 211 -9.32 12.42 10.73
C LEU A 211 -9.18 11.12 11.53
N GLN A 212 -10.25 10.68 12.22
CA GLN A 212 -10.27 9.42 12.97
C GLN A 212 -11.58 8.66 12.74
N ILE A 213 -11.53 7.34 12.80
CA ILE A 213 -12.75 6.51 12.94
C ILE A 213 -13.21 6.46 14.41
N PRO A 214 -14.49 6.17 14.68
CA PRO A 214 -14.96 5.92 16.05
C PRO A 214 -14.19 4.78 16.72
N GLN A 215 -13.95 4.88 18.04
CA GLN A 215 -13.29 3.81 18.82
C GLN A 215 -14.05 2.49 18.74
N SER A 216 -15.39 2.54 18.72
CA SER A 216 -16.24 1.36 18.55
C SER A 216 -16.02 0.65 17.22
N SER A 217 -15.56 1.35 16.18
CA SER A 217 -15.29 0.78 14.86
C SER A 217 -14.00 -0.03 14.80
N LEU A 218 -13.09 0.06 15.77
CA LEU A 218 -11.83 -0.69 15.72
C LEU A 218 -12.06 -2.20 15.68
N ASN A 219 -13.01 -2.69 16.48
CA ASN A 219 -13.31 -4.13 16.59
C ASN A 219 -14.10 -4.67 15.40
N SER A 220 -14.82 -3.80 14.69
CA SER A 220 -15.66 -4.19 13.57
C SER A 220 -15.05 -3.86 12.21
N TYR A 221 -13.99 -3.05 12.12
CA TYR A 221 -13.42 -2.62 10.85
C TYR A 221 -13.03 -3.81 9.96
N PHE A 222 -12.41 -4.83 10.56
CA PHE A 222 -12.29 -6.16 9.95
C PHE A 222 -12.87 -7.20 10.90
N THR A 223 -13.70 -8.10 10.38
CA THR A 223 -14.25 -9.21 11.17
C THR A 223 -13.82 -10.53 10.55
N GLN A 224 -13.53 -11.50 11.42
CA GLN A 224 -13.22 -12.85 10.98
C GLN A 224 -14.53 -13.63 10.76
N LEU A 225 -14.69 -14.19 9.57
CA LEU A 225 -15.79 -15.08 9.23
C LEU A 225 -15.57 -16.47 9.84
N PRO A 226 -16.63 -17.30 9.95
CA PRO A 226 -16.49 -18.69 10.41
C PRO A 226 -15.50 -19.53 9.58
N SER A 227 -15.25 -19.14 8.32
CA SER A 227 -14.24 -19.74 7.44
C SER A 227 -12.80 -19.39 7.81
N GLY A 228 -12.58 -18.51 8.81
CA GLY A 228 -11.28 -17.97 9.18
C GLY A 228 -10.81 -16.78 8.33
N LYS A 229 -11.52 -16.46 7.23
CA LYS A 229 -11.21 -15.31 6.37
C LYS A 229 -11.62 -13.99 7.02
N TRP A 230 -10.83 -12.96 6.82
CA TRP A 230 -11.12 -11.61 7.29
C TRP A 230 -11.89 -10.81 6.23
N GLN A 231 -12.93 -10.10 6.65
CA GLN A 231 -13.75 -9.27 5.77
C GLN A 231 -13.80 -7.83 6.26
N LEU A 232 -13.63 -6.87 5.33
CA LEU A 232 -13.84 -5.45 5.60
C LEU A 232 -15.33 -5.20 5.88
N GLN A 233 -15.63 -4.55 7.00
CA GLN A 233 -16.99 -4.09 7.27
C GLN A 233 -17.13 -2.63 6.85
N ILE A 234 -18.14 -2.36 6.02
CA ILE A 234 -18.46 -1.00 5.57
C ILE A 234 -19.42 -0.41 6.61
N PRO A 235 -19.05 0.68 7.31
CA PRO A 235 -19.94 1.32 8.27
C PRO A 235 -21.14 1.97 7.54
N GLU A 236 -22.27 2.05 8.24
CA GLU A 236 -23.47 2.75 7.76
C GLU A 236 -23.16 4.23 7.50
N ASP A 237 -22.53 4.91 8.48
CA ASP A 237 -21.95 6.23 8.30
C ASP A 237 -20.53 6.14 7.73
N GLN A 238 -20.38 6.52 6.46
CA GLN A 238 -19.12 6.50 5.75
C GLN A 238 -18.33 7.82 5.88
N SER A 239 -18.82 8.81 6.64
CA SER A 239 -18.21 10.15 6.75
C SER A 239 -16.75 10.10 7.20
N PHE A 240 -16.42 9.18 8.10
CA PHE A 240 -15.06 8.97 8.62
C PHE A 240 -14.35 7.75 8.01
N HIS A 241 -15.05 6.96 7.21
CA HIS A 241 -14.47 5.81 6.53
C HIS A 241 -13.65 6.28 5.33
N ARG A 242 -12.44 5.72 5.19
CA ARG A 242 -11.63 5.90 3.99
C ARG A 242 -11.31 4.54 3.40
N TRP A 243 -11.50 4.46 2.10
CA TRP A 243 -11.47 3.21 1.36
C TRP A 243 -10.04 2.67 1.26
N PRO A 244 -9.77 1.40 1.63
CA PRO A 244 -8.46 0.80 1.53
C PRO A 244 -7.97 0.72 0.08
N ILE A 245 -6.72 1.09 -0.16
CA ILE A 245 -6.06 1.01 -1.48
C ILE A 245 -4.84 0.08 -1.44
N GLY A 246 -4.46 -0.39 -0.26
CA GLY A 246 -3.25 -1.16 -0.05
C GLY A 246 -2.90 -1.31 1.41
N PHE A 247 -1.77 -1.98 1.67
CA PHE A 247 -1.30 -2.26 3.01
C PHE A 247 0.21 -2.07 3.13
N VAL A 248 0.64 -1.67 4.32
CA VAL A 248 2.04 -1.60 4.70
C VAL A 248 2.58 -3.01 4.90
N THR A 249 3.56 -3.40 4.09
CA THR A 249 4.26 -4.68 4.23
C THR A 249 5.39 -4.57 5.25
N THR A 250 6.05 -3.42 5.31
CA THR A 250 7.16 -3.16 6.23
C THR A 250 7.03 -1.79 6.86
N GLY A 251 6.91 -1.75 8.19
CA GLY A 251 6.72 -0.52 8.96
C GLY A 251 8.00 0.29 9.19
N PHE A 252 7.86 1.41 9.91
CA PHE A 252 8.98 2.26 10.29
C PHE A 252 9.94 1.55 11.25
N VAL A 253 11.23 1.67 10.98
CA VAL A 253 12.28 1.27 11.92
C VAL A 253 12.37 2.32 13.04
N ARG A 254 12.04 1.91 14.26
CA ARG A 254 12.09 2.79 15.43
C ARG A 254 13.51 3.32 15.63
N GLY A 255 13.64 4.63 15.76
CA GLY A 255 14.93 5.31 15.95
C GLY A 255 15.66 5.68 14.66
N SER A 256 15.16 5.28 13.49
CA SER A 256 15.71 5.79 12.23
C SER A 256 15.40 7.28 12.08
N LYS A 257 16.41 8.04 11.61
CA LYS A 257 16.26 9.47 11.28
C LYS A 257 15.53 9.70 9.96
N LYS A 258 15.32 8.65 9.16
CA LYS A 258 14.68 8.68 7.84
C LYS A 258 13.57 7.65 7.75
N ALA A 259 12.68 7.65 8.75
CA ALA A 259 11.62 6.67 8.85
C ALA A 259 10.75 6.64 7.58
N THR A 260 10.79 5.49 6.91
CA THR A 260 10.05 5.20 5.69
C THR A 260 9.44 3.81 5.84
N ALA A 261 8.23 3.61 5.34
CA ALA A 261 7.55 2.32 5.32
C ALA A 261 7.43 1.83 3.88
N GLY A 262 7.57 0.53 3.68
CA GLY A 262 7.23 -0.16 2.44
C GLY A 262 5.76 -0.56 2.44
N ALA A 263 5.05 -0.29 1.35
CA ALA A 263 3.68 -0.70 1.17
C ALA A 263 3.43 -1.16 -0.27
N LEU A 264 2.36 -1.93 -0.44
CA LEU A 264 1.82 -2.27 -1.75
C LEU A 264 0.45 -1.59 -1.88
N CYS A 265 0.26 -0.85 -2.97
CA CYS A 265 -0.97 -0.12 -3.25
C CYS A 265 -1.44 -0.35 -4.67
N GLU A 266 -2.75 -0.38 -4.88
CA GLU A 266 -3.36 -0.64 -6.18
C GLU A 266 -3.11 0.53 -7.14
N ALA A 267 -2.65 0.19 -8.35
CA ALA A 267 -2.13 1.09 -9.34
C ALA A 267 -3.19 2.03 -9.91
N ASN A 268 -4.37 1.52 -10.27
CA ASN A 268 -5.43 2.33 -10.86
C ASN A 268 -5.88 3.42 -9.88
N ILE A 269 -6.10 3.07 -8.62
CA ILE A 269 -6.52 4.01 -7.58
C ILE A 269 -5.43 5.03 -7.30
N LEU A 270 -4.15 4.64 -7.25
CA LEU A 270 -3.04 5.58 -7.13
C LEU A 270 -3.01 6.60 -8.29
N SER A 271 -3.29 6.16 -9.51
CA SER A 271 -3.34 7.04 -10.68
C SER A 271 -4.49 8.04 -10.58
N MET A 272 -5.69 7.55 -10.22
CA MET A 272 -6.86 8.39 -10.01
C MET A 272 -6.60 9.45 -8.93
N LEU A 273 -6.01 9.04 -7.80
CA LEU A 273 -5.65 9.96 -6.72
C LEU A 273 -4.65 11.03 -7.18
N ARG A 274 -3.66 10.67 -8.00
CA ARG A 274 -2.72 11.65 -8.54
C ARG A 274 -3.42 12.67 -9.44
N ASP A 275 -4.30 12.22 -10.33
CA ASP A 275 -5.09 13.09 -11.20
C ASP A 275 -5.99 14.05 -10.40
N GLU A 276 -6.76 13.52 -9.45
CA GLU A 276 -7.60 14.30 -8.52
C GLU A 276 -6.78 15.38 -7.80
N GLN A 277 -5.62 15.01 -7.27
CA GLN A 277 -4.73 15.93 -6.53
C GLN A 277 -4.10 16.99 -7.43
N TRP A 278 -3.76 16.65 -8.68
CA TRP A 278 -3.19 17.58 -9.64
C TRP A 278 -4.21 18.55 -10.23
N LYS A 279 -5.46 18.13 -10.38
CA LYS A 279 -6.58 18.99 -10.79
C LYS A 279 -6.97 19.99 -9.70
N ALA A 280 -6.77 19.63 -8.44
CA ALA A 280 -7.09 20.50 -7.30
C ALA A 280 -6.10 21.65 -7.09
N VAL A 281 -4.95 21.67 -7.78
CA VAL A 281 -3.90 22.69 -7.60
C VAL A 281 -3.32 23.18 -8.93
N PRO A 282 -2.77 24.40 -9.00
CA PRO A 282 -2.03 24.86 -10.17
C PRO A 282 -0.81 23.98 -10.45
N VAL A 283 -0.39 23.89 -11.72
CA VAL A 283 0.76 23.08 -12.17
C VAL A 283 2.01 23.29 -11.31
N ARG A 284 2.29 24.54 -10.92
CA ARG A 284 3.46 24.90 -10.07
C ARG A 284 3.44 24.29 -8.67
N GLN A 285 2.29 23.81 -8.20
CA GLN A 285 2.10 23.22 -6.86
C GLN A 285 1.88 21.70 -6.91
N ARG A 286 1.80 21.10 -8.10
CA ARG A 286 1.67 19.65 -8.28
C ARG A 286 2.92 18.96 -7.74
N LYS A 287 2.73 17.80 -7.11
CA LYS A 287 3.81 16.99 -6.51
C LYS A 287 3.97 15.67 -7.26
N LYS A 288 5.20 15.13 -7.23
CA LYS A 288 5.51 13.79 -7.77
C LYS A 288 4.96 12.70 -6.85
N GLU A 289 5.05 12.91 -5.53
CA GLU A 289 4.43 12.04 -4.54
C GLU A 289 2.91 12.18 -4.54
N ILE A 290 2.24 11.09 -4.18
CA ILE A 290 0.78 11.01 -4.05
C ILE A 290 0.44 11.10 -2.57
N TYR A 291 -0.45 12.02 -2.19
CA TYR A 291 -0.98 12.03 -0.84
C TYR A 291 -1.88 10.81 -0.62
N VAL A 292 -1.64 10.09 0.47
CA VAL A 292 -2.46 8.96 0.92
C VAL A 292 -2.69 9.06 2.43
N LEU A 293 -3.68 8.36 2.95
CA LEU A 293 -3.87 8.21 4.40
C LEU A 293 -3.36 6.84 4.85
N VAL A 294 -2.77 6.78 6.03
CA VAL A 294 -2.35 5.52 6.66
C VAL A 294 -2.98 5.42 8.03
N ARG A 295 -3.53 4.25 8.36
CA ARG A 295 -4.08 3.95 9.68
C ARG A 295 -3.50 2.64 10.19
N ASN A 296 -2.82 2.69 11.33
CA ASN A 296 -2.41 1.47 12.03
C ASN A 296 -3.65 0.72 12.49
N MET A 297 -3.64 -0.60 12.40
CA MET A 297 -4.84 -1.43 12.58
C MET A 297 -5.50 -1.25 13.96
N ARG A 298 -4.68 -0.99 14.99
CA ARG A 298 -5.12 -0.75 16.38
C ARG A 298 -5.30 0.72 16.73
N SER A 299 -5.20 1.62 15.76
CA SER A 299 -5.40 3.06 15.94
C SER A 299 -6.64 3.54 15.20
N THR A 300 -7.34 4.50 15.81
CA THR A 300 -8.45 5.20 15.16
C THR A 300 -7.97 6.29 14.21
N ALA A 301 -6.76 6.81 14.40
CA ALA A 301 -6.28 7.99 13.71
C ALA A 301 -5.71 7.65 12.33
N TYR A 302 -6.19 8.36 11.31
CA TYR A 302 -5.51 8.43 10.03
C TYR A 302 -4.37 9.43 10.11
N ARG A 303 -3.27 9.12 9.42
CA ARG A 303 -2.12 10.01 9.26
C ARG A 303 -1.90 10.26 7.79
N LEU A 304 -1.69 11.52 7.42
CA LEU A 304 -1.34 11.87 6.04
C LEU A 304 0.08 11.40 5.73
N ALA A 305 0.25 10.75 4.58
CA ALA A 305 1.52 10.27 4.09
C ALA A 305 1.75 10.69 2.63
N LEU A 306 3.02 10.76 2.25
CA LEU A 306 3.48 10.91 0.87
C LEU A 306 3.91 9.55 0.35
N ALA A 307 3.23 9.05 -0.67
CA ALA A 307 3.55 7.82 -1.37
C ALA A 307 4.45 8.11 -2.58
N THR A 308 5.62 7.47 -2.59
CA THR A 308 6.56 7.47 -3.72
C THR A 308 6.55 6.08 -4.34
N ILE A 309 6.21 5.96 -5.63
CA ILE A 309 6.22 4.66 -6.31
C ILE A 309 7.66 4.22 -6.58
N VAL A 310 7.96 2.95 -6.33
CA VAL A 310 9.28 2.34 -6.55
C VAL A 310 9.12 1.09 -7.40
N LEU A 311 9.92 1.01 -8.46
CA LEU A 311 10.06 -0.19 -9.29
C LEU A 311 11.41 -0.85 -8.98
N GLU A 312 11.38 -2.15 -8.78
CA GLU A 312 12.52 -3.04 -8.60
C GLU A 312 13.20 -3.29 -9.96
N GLN A 313 14.52 -3.53 -9.95
CA GLN A 313 15.37 -3.66 -11.14
C GLN A 313 15.34 -2.43 -12.04
N GLN A 314 16.18 -1.45 -11.70
CA GLN A 314 16.51 -0.38 -12.62
C GLN A 314 17.60 -0.88 -13.57
N GLU A 315 17.61 -0.50 -14.85
CA GLU A 315 18.65 -0.95 -15.82
C GLU A 315 20.09 -0.77 -15.29
N LYS A 316 20.30 0.26 -14.47
CA LYS A 316 21.58 0.52 -13.79
C LYS A 316 21.97 -0.55 -12.78
N ASP A 317 21.01 -1.23 -12.15
CA ASP A 317 21.27 -2.30 -11.19
C ASP A 317 21.87 -3.54 -11.88
N VAL A 318 21.65 -3.68 -13.21
CA VAL A 318 22.19 -4.77 -14.03
C VAL A 318 23.58 -4.42 -14.59
N GLU A 319 23.91 -3.13 -14.79
CA GLU A 319 25.23 -2.68 -15.25
C GLU A 319 26.38 -2.97 -14.26
N PHE A 320 26.06 -3.28 -12.99
CA PHE A 320 27.04 -3.57 -11.93
C PHE A 320 27.09 -5.06 -11.52
N MET A 321 26.39 -5.96 -12.23
CA MET A 321 26.53 -7.41 -12.10
C MET A 321 27.33 -8.00 -13.25
#